data_AF-A0A945QR25-F1
#
_entry.id   AF-A0A945QR25-F1
#
_cell.length_a   1.000
_cell.length_b   1.000
_cell.length_c   1.000
_cell.angle_alpha   90.00
_cell.angle_beta   90.00
_cell.angle_gamma   90.00
#
_symmetry.space_group_name_H-M   'P 1'
#
loop_
_entity.id
_entity.type
_entity.pdbx_description
1 polymer ?
#
loop_
_entity_poly.entity_id
_entity_poly.type
_entity_poly.pdbx_seq_one_letter_code
_entity_poly.pdbx_strand_id
1 'polypeptide(L)'
;MINNQFYPLLVLALVFFAHAPSLNSGLHYDDQHSLLDNPHIRDLGNLPRFFIDPTAFSAHPEFAMYRPLGLVAHALNFAIGDYDPWGYQLLNLTA
;
A
#
# COMPACT_ATOMS: atom_id res chain seq x y z
N MET A 1 -10.45 -21.19 37.18
CA MET A 1 -9.37 -21.16 36.16
C MET A 1 -9.85 -20.22 35.06
N ILE A 2 -9.14 -19.13 34.78
CA ILE A 2 -9.53 -18.19 33.72
C ILE A 2 -9.24 -18.87 32.38
N ASN A 3 -10.21 -18.89 31.47
CA ASN A 3 -10.03 -19.43 30.12
C ASN A 3 -9.18 -18.46 29.29
N ASN A 4 -7.90 -18.80 29.12
CA ASN A 4 -6.91 -17.97 28.41
C ASN A 4 -7.07 -17.97 26.88
N GLN A 5 -8.05 -18.71 26.34
CA GLN A 5 -8.29 -18.83 24.90
C GLN A 5 -8.66 -17.50 24.22
N PHE A 6 -9.09 -16.49 24.97
CA PHE A 6 -9.45 -15.17 24.44
C PHE A 6 -8.28 -14.19 24.33
N TYR A 7 -7.14 -14.45 24.97
CA TYR A 7 -6.00 -13.53 24.92
C TYR A 7 -5.46 -13.27 23.50
N PRO A 8 -5.38 -14.26 22.59
CA PRO A 8 -4.97 -13.99 21.21
C PRO A 8 -5.90 -13.00 20.50
N LEU A 9 -7.22 -13.17 20.66
CA LEU A 9 -8.21 -12.26 20.08
C LEU A 9 -8.15 -10.86 20.70
N LEU A 10 -7.92 -10.78 22.01
CA LEU A 10 -7.72 -9.52 22.71
C LEU A 10 -6.47 -8.78 22.18
N VAL A 11 -5.36 -9.49 22.01
CA VAL A 11 -4.13 -8.92 21.47
C VAL A 11 -4.33 -8.44 20.04
N LEU A 12 -4.99 -9.23 19.19
CA LEU A 12 -5.32 -8.81 17.81
C LEU A 12 -6.19 -7.55 17.79
N ALA A 13 -7.21 -7.49 18.64
CA ALA A 13 -8.07 -6.31 18.75
C ALA A 13 -7.28 -5.07 19.20
N LEU A 14 -6.40 -5.21 20.20
CA LEU A 14 -5.57 -4.11 20.68
C LEU A 14 -4.61 -3.61 19.60
N VAL A 15 -3.98 -4.51 18.84
CA VAL A 15 -3.10 -4.14 17.71
C VAL A 15 -3.88 -3.39 16.65
N PHE A 16 -5.08 -3.87 16.29
CA PHE A 16 -5.93 -3.21 15.30
C PHE A 16 -6.34 -1.81 15.75
N PHE A 17 -6.86 -1.64 16.97
CA PHE A 17 -7.29 -0.33 17.47
C PHE A 17 -6.14 0.64 17.68
N ALA A 18 -4.95 0.16 18.03
CA ALA A 18 -3.75 1.00 18.12
C ALA A 18 -3.34 1.59 16.76
N HIS A 19 -3.59 0.86 15.66
CA HIS A 19 -3.23 1.29 14.30
C HIS A 19 -4.40 1.91 13.52
N ALA A 20 -5.65 1.75 13.96
CA ALA A 20 -6.83 2.30 13.28
C ALA A 20 -6.75 3.81 12.97
N PRO A 21 -6.16 4.69 13.81
CA PRO A 21 -5.98 6.10 13.47
C PRO A 21 -5.12 6.35 12.22
N SER A 22 -4.22 5.41 11.88
CA SER A 22 -3.37 5.54 10.68
C SER A 22 -4.15 5.41 9.37
N LEU A 23 -5.35 4.81 9.38
CA LEU A 23 -6.24 4.66 8.22
C LEU A 23 -6.85 5.99 7.74
N ASN A 24 -6.72 7.05 8.54
CA ASN A 24 -7.13 8.41 8.17
C ASN A 24 -5.91 9.35 8.06
N SER A 25 -4.72 8.80 7.89
CA SER A 25 -3.57 9.61 7.49
C SER A 25 -3.66 9.86 5.97
N GLY A 26 -3.14 10.98 5.49
CA GLY A 26 -2.99 11.19 4.04
C GLY A 26 -1.86 10.34 3.44
N LEU A 27 -1.62 10.50 2.15
CA LEU A 27 -0.44 9.96 1.46
C LEU A 27 0.79 10.86 1.73
N HIS A 28 1.90 10.27 2.19
CA HIS A 28 3.09 11.02 2.62
C HIS A 28 4.40 10.27 2.29
N TYR A 29 5.53 10.98 2.35
CA TYR A 29 6.88 10.43 2.13
C TYR A 29 7.02 9.77 0.76
N ASP A 30 7.35 8.48 0.73
CA ASP A 30 7.58 7.71 -0.50
C ASP A 30 6.31 7.66 -1.38
N ASP A 31 5.12 7.86 -0.81
CA ASP A 31 3.87 7.94 -1.57
C ASP A 31 3.90 9.08 -2.61
N GLN A 32 4.65 10.15 -2.35
CA GLN A 32 4.73 11.29 -3.27
C GLN A 32 5.26 10.84 -4.64
N HIS A 33 6.45 10.25 -4.67
CA HIS A 33 7.08 9.88 -5.93
C HIS A 33 6.60 8.51 -6.46
N SER A 34 6.10 7.62 -5.60
CA SER A 34 5.67 6.27 -5.98
C SER A 34 4.17 6.15 -6.32
N LEU A 35 3.32 7.06 -5.79
CA LEU A 35 1.88 7.10 -6.04
C LEU A 35 1.42 8.40 -6.71
N LEU A 36 1.60 9.54 -6.04
CA LEU A 36 1.01 10.82 -6.49
C LEU A 36 1.59 11.25 -7.85
N ASP A 37 2.92 11.26 -7.94
CA ASP A 37 3.63 11.75 -9.12
C ASP A 37 3.91 10.63 -10.14
N ASN A 38 3.73 9.36 -9.77
CA ASN A 38 4.06 8.23 -10.63
C ASN A 38 2.99 7.99 -11.71
N PRO A 39 3.26 8.26 -13.00
CA PRO A 39 2.28 8.01 -14.05
C PRO A 39 2.10 6.51 -14.36
N HIS A 40 3.05 5.66 -13.98
CA HIS A 40 3.07 4.24 -14.37
C HIS A 40 1.94 3.42 -13.74
N ILE A 41 1.44 3.82 -12.57
CA ILE A 41 0.35 3.13 -11.87
C ILE A 41 -1.05 3.49 -12.39
N ARG A 42 -1.17 4.52 -13.24
CA ARG A 42 -2.46 5.06 -13.69
C ARG A 42 -3.09 4.25 -14.83
N ASP A 43 -2.35 3.29 -15.39
CA ASP A 43 -2.80 2.43 -16.48
C ASP A 43 -2.42 0.97 -16.19
N LEU A 44 -3.45 0.11 -16.10
CA LEU A 44 -3.29 -1.34 -15.91
C LEU A 44 -2.59 -2.02 -17.10
N GLY A 45 -2.52 -1.37 -18.27
CA GLY A 45 -1.68 -1.80 -19.39
C GLY A 45 -0.19 -1.89 -19.02
N ASN A 46 0.27 -1.18 -17.99
CA ASN A 46 1.65 -1.22 -17.50
C ASN A 46 1.97 -2.45 -16.63
N LEU A 47 1.00 -3.32 -16.31
CA LEU A 47 1.25 -4.49 -15.44
C LEU A 47 2.46 -5.35 -15.87
N PRO A 48 2.66 -5.69 -17.16
CA PRO A 48 3.85 -6.44 -17.58
C PRO A 48 5.16 -5.67 -17.33
N ARG A 49 5.14 -4.35 -17.49
CA ARG A 49 6.30 -3.47 -17.32
C ARG A 49 6.82 -3.52 -15.88
N PHE A 50 5.95 -3.64 -14.88
CA PHE A 50 6.34 -3.69 -13.47
C PHE A 50 7.29 -4.84 -13.15
N PHE A 51 7.26 -5.93 -13.92
CA PHE A 51 8.12 -7.11 -13.73
C PHE A 51 9.46 -7.05 -14.48
N ILE A 52 9.67 -6.07 -15.35
CA ILE A 52 10.86 -5.98 -16.20
C ILE A 52 11.59 -4.64 -16.11
N ASP A 53 10.93 -3.60 -15.59
CA ASP A 53 11.47 -2.24 -15.50
C ASP A 53 11.36 -1.69 -14.06
N PRO A 54 12.45 -1.75 -13.27
CA PRO A 54 12.49 -1.21 -11.90
C PRO A 54 12.27 0.30 -11.81
N THR A 55 12.45 1.04 -12.91
CA THR A 55 12.23 2.49 -12.93
C THR A 55 10.75 2.85 -12.83
N ALA A 56 9.85 1.91 -13.12
CA ALA A 56 8.41 2.11 -12.98
C ALA A 56 7.95 2.33 -11.53
N PHE A 57 8.82 2.07 -10.55
CA PHE A 57 8.53 2.27 -9.12
C PHE A 57 8.26 3.73 -8.76
N SER A 58 8.84 4.67 -9.49
CA SER A 58 8.92 6.07 -9.08
C SER A 58 8.83 7.00 -10.28
N ALA A 59 8.25 8.18 -10.09
CA ALA A 59 8.35 9.30 -11.03
C ALA A 59 9.82 9.72 -11.28
N HIS A 60 10.68 9.44 -10.31
CA HIS A 60 12.12 9.69 -10.31
C HIS A 60 12.88 8.37 -10.53
N PRO A 61 13.44 8.13 -11.73
CA PRO A 61 14.16 6.89 -12.05
C PRO A 61 15.34 6.58 -11.12
N GLU A 62 15.93 7.60 -10.49
CA GLU A 62 16.98 7.47 -9.49
C GLU A 62 16.53 6.76 -8.20
N PHE A 63 15.22 6.71 -7.93
CA PHE A 63 14.63 5.96 -6.82
C PHE A 63 14.08 4.59 -7.26
N ALA A 64 14.58 4.04 -8.37
CA ALA A 64 14.15 2.74 -8.86
C ALA A 64 14.28 1.63 -7.81
N MET A 65 13.21 0.84 -7.65
CA MET A 65 13.18 -0.32 -6.77
C MET A 65 12.42 -1.45 -7.46
N TYR A 66 12.93 -2.68 -7.34
CA TYR A 66 12.23 -3.84 -7.89
C TYR A 66 11.13 -4.33 -6.95
N ARG A 67 9.93 -3.76 -7.09
CA ARG A 67 8.72 -4.08 -6.28
C ARG A 67 7.49 -4.34 -7.15
N PRO A 68 7.51 -5.34 -8.03
CA PRO A 68 6.44 -5.58 -9.00
C PRO A 68 5.07 -5.77 -8.34
N LEU A 69 4.96 -6.58 -7.29
CA LEU A 69 3.69 -6.83 -6.61
C LEU A 69 3.14 -5.59 -5.90
N GLY A 70 4.03 -4.72 -5.39
CA GLY A 70 3.64 -3.43 -4.81
C GLY A 70 3.04 -2.50 -5.87
N LEU A 71 3.68 -2.42 -7.05
CA LEU A 71 3.16 -1.64 -8.18
C LEU A 71 1.83 -2.17 -8.71
N VAL A 72 1.65 -3.51 -8.76
CA VAL A 72 0.35 -4.12 -9.09
C VAL A 72 -0.71 -3.68 -8.09
N ALA A 73 -0.43 -3.77 -6.78
CA ALA A 73 -1.35 -3.34 -5.73
C ALA A 73 -1.69 -1.85 -5.84
N HIS A 74 -0.70 -0.99 -6.09
CA HIS A 74 -0.90 0.45 -6.28
C HIS A 74 -1.74 0.77 -7.51
N ALA A 75 -1.49 0.12 -8.64
CA ALA A 75 -2.26 0.32 -9.86
C ALA A 75 -3.72 -0.15 -9.72
N LEU A 76 -3.94 -1.25 -9.00
CA LEU A 76 -5.29 -1.72 -8.69
C LEU A 76 -6.02 -0.78 -7.73
N ASN A 77 -5.35 -0.29 -6.68
CA ASN A 77 -5.93 0.71 -5.77
C ASN A 77 -6.31 1.98 -6.52
N PHE A 78 -5.43 2.48 -7.38
CA PHE A 78 -5.71 3.66 -8.20
C PHE A 78 -6.92 3.45 -9.11
N ALA A 79 -7.02 2.29 -9.75
CA ALA A 79 -8.15 1.97 -10.63
C ALA A 79 -9.49 1.87 -9.89
N ILE A 80 -9.49 1.52 -8.59
CA ILE A 80 -10.71 1.33 -7.79
C ILE A 80 -11.11 2.61 -7.03
N GLY A 81 -10.13 3.31 -6.47
CA GLY A 81 -10.35 4.39 -5.49
C GLY A 81 -9.50 5.64 -5.71
N ASP A 82 -8.82 5.76 -6.86
CA ASP A 82 -7.97 6.90 -7.19
C ASP A 82 -6.93 7.15 -6.08
N TYR A 83 -6.89 8.34 -5.48
CA TYR A 83 -6.01 8.70 -4.38
C TYR A 83 -6.64 8.57 -2.99
N ASP A 84 -7.74 7.83 -2.82
CA ASP A 84 -8.32 7.56 -1.50
C ASP A 84 -7.31 6.78 -0.61
N PRO A 85 -6.74 7.41 0.43
CA PRO A 85 -5.67 6.80 1.23
C PRO A 85 -6.10 5.52 1.94
N TRP A 86 -7.40 5.36 2.20
CA TRP A 86 -7.94 4.20 2.91
C TRP A 86 -7.58 2.87 2.24
N GLY A 87 -7.68 2.80 0.90
CA GLY A 87 -7.36 1.58 0.15
C GLY A 87 -5.88 1.21 0.23
N TYR A 88 -5.00 2.20 0.13
CA TYR A 88 -3.55 2.01 0.22
C TYR A 88 -3.12 1.59 1.64
N GLN A 89 -3.70 2.20 2.67
CA GLN A 89 -3.34 1.93 4.06
C GLN A 89 -3.90 0.60 4.57
N LEU A 90 -5.10 0.23 4.11
CA LEU A 90 -5.65 -1.09 4.43
C LEU A 90 -4.74 -2.21 3.92
N LEU A 91 -4.23 -2.09 2.69
CA LEU A 91 -3.28 -3.07 2.16
C LEU A 91 -2.00 -3.12 3.00
N ASN A 92 -1.44 -1.97 3.39
CA ASN A 92 -0.25 -1.91 4.23
C ASN A 92 -0.43 -2.55 5.62
N LEU A 93 -1.63 -2.51 6.20
CA LEU A 93 -1.92 -3.16 7.49
C LEU A 93 -2.11 -4.69 7.37
N THR A 94 -2.34 -5.20 6.16
CA THR A 94 -2.61 -6.62 5.91
C THR A 94 -1.45 -7.38 5.25
N ALA A 95 -0.43 -6.67 4.77
CA ALA A 95 0.78 -7.21 4.15
C ALA A 95 1.87 -7.51 5.18
#